data_AF-A0A3D3S727-F1
#
_entry.id   AF-A0A3D3S727-F1
#
_cell.length_a   1.000
_cell.length_b   1.000
_cell.length_c   1.000
_cell.angle_alpha   90.00
_cell.angle_beta   90.00
_cell.angle_gamma   90.00
#
_symmetry.space_group_name_H-M   'P 1'
#
loop_
_entity.id
_entity.type
_entity.pdbx_description
1 polymer ?
#
loop_
_entity_poly.entity_id
_entity_poly.type
_entity_poly.pdbx_seq_one_letter_code
_entity_poly.pdbx_strand_id
1 'polypeptide(L)'
;MESKTIAITVDGKTIEVDPDRNLIEACAGAGARIPSLCYMKDISSNASCGVCVIEVEGAKALVRSCVQKPSPGMKIRTASPRVLNARRMAVELLLANHPADCLSCIRSGSCELRTLAETLGVRAAHYPKLKKFAQPDTSSDGLVRDDSKCILCGRCVAVCAETQSVHAIAFSGRGARTRVTTFMDKGLANSPCVQCGQCSVVCPTAAIAEKDQSQEVMAALGASGITMVVQTAPAIRASLGEALGMAPGSLVTGKMVAALRRLGFSKVFDTQFTADLTIMEEGTELINRIQGGGTLPMITSCSPGWINFIETFYPSLLGHLSTCKSPQQMFGAVAKTYYAEKSGIDPASMRVVSIMPCTAKKGETKRKDMDSAWQWWAEKAKKETAVMGEEKGGEKARAGSRYQDVDWALTTRELARMIRLSGIDMASLPEEEFDSPLGASTGAATIFGTTGGVMEAALRTVYEILEGKPLPQTDFTPVRGLKGIKTAEVPVAGMNVRVAVAHGLKNARVILDEMAAGKSSYHFIEVMSCPGGCIGGGGQPVLPDMDKKLARNSSLYAEDLRLPSRKSHQNPEVKALYEGFLGKPAGHLSHELLHTGYAARKY
;
A
#
# COMPACT_ATOMS: atom_id res chain seq x y z
N MET A 1 25.38 -25.50 9.63
CA MET A 1 26.34 -24.82 10.51
C MET A 1 25.72 -24.81 11.89
N GLU A 2 26.36 -25.43 12.88
CA GLU A 2 25.96 -25.31 14.28
C GLU A 2 26.06 -23.84 14.68
N SER A 3 24.96 -23.24 15.19
CA SER A 3 24.97 -21.85 15.60
C SER A 3 25.79 -21.71 16.89
N LYS A 4 27.00 -21.17 16.78
CA LYS A 4 27.87 -20.94 17.93
C LYS A 4 27.30 -19.78 18.75
N THR A 5 26.63 -20.08 19.86
CA THR A 5 26.14 -19.06 20.80
C THR A 5 27.27 -18.58 21.71
N ILE A 6 27.10 -17.39 22.28
CA ILE A 6 28.01 -16.84 23.28
C ILE A 6 27.25 -16.40 24.53
N ALA A 7 27.87 -16.59 25.70
CA ALA A 7 27.35 -16.15 26.98
C ALA A 7 27.57 -14.65 27.20
N ILE A 8 26.50 -13.93 27.53
CA ILE A 8 26.53 -12.55 28.03
C ILE A 8 25.66 -12.43 29.30
N THR A 9 25.95 -11.46 30.16
CA THR A 9 25.13 -11.14 31.35
C THR A 9 24.42 -9.82 31.16
N VAL A 10 23.09 -9.81 31.24
CA VAL A 10 22.23 -8.63 31.08
C VAL A 10 21.40 -8.46 32.34
N ASP A 11 21.53 -7.32 33.02
CA ASP A 11 20.80 -7.00 34.25
C ASP A 11 20.86 -8.11 35.31
N GLY A 12 22.03 -8.75 35.42
CA GLY A 12 22.29 -9.85 36.37
C GLY A 12 21.91 -11.24 35.87
N LYS A 13 21.25 -11.37 34.71
CA LYS A 13 20.89 -12.66 34.11
C LYS A 13 21.86 -13.04 32.99
N THR A 14 22.48 -14.21 33.09
CA THR A 14 23.29 -14.78 32.01
C THR A 14 22.41 -15.46 30.98
N ILE A 15 22.64 -15.16 29.71
CA ILE A 15 21.92 -15.70 28.56
C ILE A 15 22.89 -16.09 27.45
N GLU A 16 22.53 -17.13 26.69
CA GLU A 16 23.20 -17.51 25.45
C GLU A 16 22.59 -16.73 24.28
N VAL A 17 23.43 -16.07 23.49
CA VAL A 17 22.98 -15.23 22.38
C VAL A 17 23.74 -15.53 21.10
N ASP A 18 23.07 -15.27 19.99
CA ASP A 18 23.66 -15.30 18.66
C ASP A 18 24.65 -14.12 18.50
N PRO A 19 25.95 -14.38 18.21
CA PRO A 19 26.96 -13.35 18.07
C PRO A 19 26.70 -12.38 16.92
N ASP A 20 25.91 -12.79 15.92
CA ASP A 20 25.58 -11.97 14.76
C ASP A 20 24.43 -11.01 15.00
N ARG A 21 23.74 -11.08 16.15
CA ARG A 21 22.68 -10.14 16.51
C ARG A 21 23.22 -8.88 17.14
N ASN A 22 22.48 -7.78 16.99
CA ASN A 22 22.81 -6.56 17.72
C ASN A 22 22.38 -6.69 19.19
N LEU A 23 23.07 -6.01 20.10
CA LEU A 23 22.78 -6.05 21.54
C LEU A 23 21.34 -5.65 21.87
N ILE A 24 20.74 -4.74 21.10
CA ILE A 24 19.33 -4.36 21.27
C ILE A 24 18.36 -5.55 21.17
N GLU A 25 18.70 -6.55 20.34
CA GLU A 25 17.91 -7.77 20.15
C GLU A 25 18.37 -8.87 21.10
N ALA A 26 19.67 -9.02 21.30
CA ALA A 26 20.25 -10.02 22.19
C ALA A 26 19.75 -9.85 23.64
N CYS A 27 19.69 -8.60 24.12
CA CYS A 27 19.20 -8.29 25.47
C CYS A 27 17.72 -8.63 25.69
N ALA A 28 16.92 -8.76 24.62
CA ALA A 28 15.51 -9.16 24.74
C ALA A 28 15.36 -10.58 25.33
N GLY A 29 16.32 -11.48 25.10
CA GLY A 29 16.34 -12.82 25.70
C GLY A 29 16.47 -12.83 27.23
N ALA A 30 17.00 -11.74 27.80
CA ALA A 30 17.03 -11.53 29.25
C ALA A 30 15.77 -10.84 29.79
N GLY A 31 14.80 -10.51 28.94
CA GLY A 31 13.61 -9.72 29.29
C GLY A 31 13.83 -8.21 29.25
N ALA A 32 15.00 -7.74 28.79
CA ALA A 32 15.30 -6.32 28.71
C ALA A 32 14.84 -5.72 27.38
N ARG A 33 13.88 -4.79 27.42
CA ARG A 33 13.39 -4.05 26.25
C ARG A 33 14.08 -2.69 26.15
N ILE A 34 15.12 -2.60 25.33
CA ILE A 34 15.85 -1.34 25.12
C ILE A 34 15.10 -0.45 24.10
N PRO A 35 14.74 0.80 24.44
CA PRO A 35 14.02 1.68 23.54
C PRO A 35 14.90 2.22 22.41
N SER A 36 14.29 2.58 21.28
CA SER A 36 14.96 3.23 20.16
C SER A 36 13.98 4.02 19.28
N LEU A 37 14.48 5.01 18.53
CA LEU A 37 13.70 5.78 17.54
C LEU A 37 14.27 5.69 16.11
N CYS A 38 15.57 5.42 15.95
CA CYS A 38 16.20 5.31 14.64
C CYS A 38 16.42 3.87 14.20
N TYR A 39 16.55 2.95 15.17
CA TYR A 39 16.64 1.53 14.90
C TYR A 39 15.27 1.00 14.50
N MET A 40 15.25 0.17 13.47
CA MET A 40 14.12 -0.63 13.06
C MET A 40 14.70 -1.86 12.38
N LYS A 41 14.38 -3.03 12.92
CA LYS A 41 14.88 -4.32 12.43
C LYS A 41 14.68 -4.42 10.91
N ASP A 42 15.69 -4.92 10.20
CA ASP A 42 15.74 -5.12 8.75
C ASP A 42 15.60 -3.84 7.89
N ILE A 43 15.51 -2.65 8.50
CA ILE A 43 15.27 -1.38 7.80
C ILE A 43 16.35 -0.35 8.10
N SER A 44 16.69 -0.14 9.36
CA SER A 44 17.62 0.95 9.75
C SER A 44 18.38 0.59 11.03
N SER A 45 19.70 0.72 10.97
CA SER A 45 20.57 0.66 12.16
C SER A 45 21.75 1.61 12.03
N ASN A 46 21.57 2.85 12.50
CA ASN A 46 22.56 3.93 12.37
C ASN A 46 22.92 4.61 13.71
N ALA A 47 22.32 4.17 14.82
CA ALA A 47 22.51 4.71 16.16
C ALA A 47 22.31 6.25 16.34
N SER A 48 21.66 6.93 15.40
CA SER A 48 21.60 8.40 15.35
C SER A 48 20.78 9.03 16.47
N CYS A 49 19.68 8.40 16.90
CA CYS A 49 18.79 8.98 17.93
C CYS A 49 19.37 8.98 19.34
N GLY A 50 20.37 8.13 19.59
CA GLY A 50 21.00 7.99 20.89
C GLY A 50 20.17 7.39 22.04
N VAL A 51 18.95 6.93 21.77
CA VAL A 51 18.05 6.35 22.78
C VAL A 51 18.46 4.92 23.20
N CYS A 52 19.03 4.13 22.29
CA CYS A 52 19.37 2.72 22.52
C CYS A 52 20.60 2.48 23.42
N VAL A 53 20.99 3.47 24.23
CA VAL A 53 22.18 3.38 25.06
C VAL A 53 22.03 2.33 26.15
N ILE A 54 23.12 1.62 26.40
CA ILE A 54 23.30 0.67 27.50
C ILE A 54 24.64 0.93 28.17
N GLU A 55 24.79 0.46 29.40
CA GLU A 55 26.06 0.49 30.12
C GLU A 55 26.70 -0.88 30.04
N VAL A 56 27.97 -0.94 29.61
CA VAL A 56 28.76 -2.18 29.53
C VAL A 56 29.90 -2.05 30.53
N GLU A 57 30.08 -3.06 31.39
CA GLU A 57 31.15 -3.07 32.39
C GLU A 57 32.52 -2.94 31.70
N GLY A 58 33.38 -2.04 32.22
CA GLY A 58 34.67 -1.72 31.62
C GLY A 58 34.64 -0.70 30.48
N ALA A 59 33.48 -0.38 29.91
CA ALA A 59 33.37 0.65 28.87
C ALA A 59 33.41 2.07 29.47
N LYS A 60 34.23 2.96 28.90
CA LYS A 60 34.34 4.36 29.35
C LYS A 60 33.05 5.16 29.11
N ALA A 61 32.37 4.91 27.98
CA ALA A 61 31.15 5.59 27.58
C ALA A 61 29.97 4.62 27.49
N LEU A 62 28.74 5.15 27.48
CA LEU A 62 27.55 4.37 27.17
C LEU A 62 27.60 3.87 25.72
N VAL A 63 27.22 2.62 25.50
CA VAL A 63 27.32 1.94 24.22
C VAL A 63 25.98 1.96 23.50
N ARG A 64 25.99 2.13 22.18
CA ARG A 64 24.78 2.10 21.34
C ARG A 64 24.41 0.65 21.00
N SER A 65 23.44 0.08 21.70
CA SER A 65 23.09 -1.34 21.57
C SER A 65 22.58 -1.74 20.17
N CYS A 66 22.04 -0.81 19.39
CA CYS A 66 21.47 -1.13 18.08
C CYS A 66 22.50 -1.46 16.98
N VAL A 67 23.77 -1.08 17.17
CA VAL A 67 24.86 -1.34 16.21
C VAL A 67 25.99 -2.16 16.82
N GLN A 68 25.96 -2.39 18.13
CA GLN A 68 26.98 -3.15 18.83
C GLN A 68 26.65 -4.65 18.80
N LYS A 69 27.63 -5.48 18.48
CA LYS A 69 27.56 -6.95 18.61
C LYS A 69 27.93 -7.40 20.02
N PRO A 70 27.35 -8.50 20.52
CA PRO A 70 27.76 -9.11 21.77
C PRO A 70 29.19 -9.67 21.67
N SER A 71 29.88 -9.76 22.80
CA SER A 71 31.17 -10.41 22.93
C SER A 71 31.19 -11.28 24.18
N PRO A 72 31.95 -12.39 24.19
CA PRO A 72 31.96 -13.32 25.33
C PRO A 72 32.24 -12.61 26.66
N GLY A 73 31.42 -12.90 27.66
CA GLY A 73 31.59 -12.33 29.01
C GLY A 73 31.17 -10.87 29.15
N MET A 74 30.54 -10.26 28.13
CA MET A 74 29.95 -8.93 28.26
C MET A 74 28.95 -8.87 29.42
N LYS A 75 29.11 -7.89 30.30
CA LYS A 75 28.16 -7.57 31.37
C LYS A 75 27.48 -6.24 31.08
N ILE A 76 26.16 -6.24 31.01
CA ILE A 76 25.34 -5.14 30.50
C ILE A 76 24.33 -4.73 31.57
N ARG A 77 24.20 -3.42 31.78
CA ARG A 77 23.09 -2.80 32.53
C ARG A 77 22.25 -1.95 31.58
N THR A 78 20.96 -2.25 31.47
CA THR A 78 20.08 -1.63 30.47
C THR A 78 19.28 -0.43 31.00
N ALA A 79 19.26 -0.24 32.33
CA ALA A 79 18.45 0.77 33.01
C ALA A 79 19.15 1.43 34.22
N SER A 80 20.48 1.56 34.22
CA SER A 80 21.17 2.32 35.27
C SER A 80 20.75 3.81 35.28
N PRO A 81 20.88 4.54 36.40
CA PRO A 81 20.58 5.98 36.43
C PRO A 81 21.30 6.78 35.34
N ARG A 82 22.54 6.40 35.02
CA ARG A 82 23.34 6.97 33.94
C ARG A 82 22.69 6.74 32.57
N VAL A 83 22.22 5.53 32.29
CA VAL A 83 21.50 5.18 31.05
C VAL A 83 20.19 5.95 30.94
N LEU A 84 19.38 5.99 32.01
CA LEU A 84 18.08 6.67 32.01
C LEU A 84 18.23 8.18 31.79
N ASN A 85 19.20 8.83 32.44
CA ASN A 85 19.48 10.24 32.24
C ASN A 85 19.96 10.54 30.81
N ALA A 86 20.82 9.69 30.24
CA ALA A 86 21.27 9.86 28.85
C ALA A 86 20.12 9.70 27.84
N ARG A 87 19.18 8.77 28.08
CA ARG A 87 17.99 8.60 27.23
C ARG A 87 17.07 9.82 27.31
N ARG A 88 16.80 10.32 28.52
CA ARG A 88 15.97 11.52 28.74
C ARG A 88 16.57 12.72 27.99
N MET A 89 17.85 12.96 28.20
CA MET A 89 18.62 14.00 27.53
C MET A 89 18.53 13.92 26.01
N ALA A 90 18.71 12.72 25.44
CA ALA A 90 18.60 12.52 23.99
C ALA A 90 17.20 12.89 23.46
N VAL A 91 16.15 12.51 24.17
CA VAL A 91 14.76 12.84 23.77
C VAL A 91 14.46 14.32 23.94
N GLU A 92 14.93 14.97 25.01
CA GLU A 92 14.79 16.42 25.20
C GLU A 92 15.46 17.21 24.07
N LEU A 93 16.64 16.78 23.60
CA LEU A 93 17.33 17.38 22.46
C LEU A 93 16.57 17.19 21.14
N LEU A 94 15.94 16.02 20.93
CA LEU A 94 15.07 15.80 19.76
C LEU A 94 13.84 16.71 19.81
N LEU A 95 13.24 16.87 21.00
CA LEU A 95 12.06 17.72 21.21
C LEU A 95 12.37 19.22 21.11
N ALA A 96 13.61 19.65 21.35
CA ALA A 96 14.02 21.06 21.29
C ALA A 96 13.62 21.77 19.98
N ASN A 97 13.63 21.05 18.85
CA ASN A 97 13.24 21.59 17.55
C ASN A 97 11.94 20.99 16.99
N HIS A 98 11.30 20.08 17.71
CA HIS A 98 10.06 19.42 17.28
C HIS A 98 8.84 20.19 17.84
N PRO A 99 7.78 20.47 17.07
CA PRO A 99 6.58 21.11 17.59
C PRO A 99 5.87 20.23 18.63
N ALA A 100 5.32 20.85 19.68
CA ALA A 100 4.50 20.18 20.69
C ALA A 100 3.00 20.23 20.35
N ASP A 101 2.64 20.10 19.07
CA ASP A 101 1.29 20.21 18.50
C ASP A 101 0.51 18.88 18.54
N CYS A 102 0.74 18.06 19.57
CA CYS A 102 0.24 16.67 19.61
C CYS A 102 -1.30 16.57 19.56
N LEU A 103 -2.02 17.62 19.95
CA LEU A 103 -3.48 17.66 19.95
C LEU A 103 -4.08 17.76 18.53
N SER A 104 -3.34 18.36 17.58
CA SER A 104 -3.77 18.51 16.19
C SER A 104 -3.03 17.58 15.22
N CYS A 105 -1.96 16.93 15.68
CA CYS A 105 -1.12 16.09 14.85
C CYS A 105 -1.81 14.76 14.46
N ILE A 106 -1.78 14.42 13.17
CA ILE A 106 -2.36 13.18 12.60
C ILE A 106 -1.75 11.87 13.14
N ARG A 107 -0.59 11.94 13.81
CA ARG A 107 0.07 10.80 14.47
C ARG A 107 -0.20 10.75 15.97
N SER A 108 -1.11 11.59 16.48
CA SER A 108 -1.59 11.46 17.86
C SER A 108 -2.12 10.04 18.10
N GLY A 109 -1.74 9.44 19.22
CA GLY A 109 -2.05 8.05 19.53
C GLY A 109 -1.05 7.01 18.99
N SER A 110 -0.25 7.34 17.99
CA SER A 110 0.67 6.40 17.31
C SER A 110 2.11 6.93 17.10
N CYS A 111 2.45 8.05 17.73
CA CYS A 111 3.77 8.67 17.64
C CYS A 111 4.75 8.04 18.64
N GLU A 112 5.80 7.38 18.14
CA GLU A 112 6.83 6.74 18.97
C GLU A 112 7.60 7.75 19.82
N LEU A 113 7.87 8.95 19.27
CA LEU A 113 8.57 10.02 20.01
C LEU A 113 7.76 10.47 21.23
N ARG A 114 6.44 10.64 21.06
CA ARG A 114 5.54 11.04 22.15
C ARG A 114 5.51 9.97 23.24
N THR A 115 5.29 8.71 22.87
CA THR A 115 5.27 7.57 23.81
C THR A 115 6.58 7.45 24.57
N LEU A 116 7.72 7.63 23.89
CA LEU A 116 9.02 7.56 24.54
C LEU A 116 9.27 8.74 25.49
N ALA A 117 8.89 9.96 25.10
CA ALA A 117 9.00 11.14 25.96
C ALA A 117 8.15 10.99 27.23
N GLU A 118 6.94 10.46 27.09
CA GLU A 118 6.05 10.15 28.20
C GLU A 118 6.69 9.12 29.16
N THR A 119 7.19 8.01 28.60
CA THR A 119 7.86 6.91 29.34
C THR A 119 9.09 7.39 30.12
N LEU A 120 9.85 8.34 29.57
CA LEU A 120 11.07 8.88 30.21
C LEU A 120 10.78 10.02 31.21
N GLY A 121 9.52 10.41 31.37
CA GLY A 121 9.13 11.48 32.27
C GLY A 121 9.53 12.87 31.76
N VAL A 122 9.63 13.07 30.44
CA VAL A 122 9.87 14.41 29.88
C VAL A 122 8.58 15.23 30.02
N ARG A 123 8.66 16.42 30.64
CA ARG A 123 7.47 17.24 31.00
C ARG A 123 7.52 18.67 30.51
N ALA A 124 8.71 19.27 30.42
CA ALA A 124 8.88 20.65 30.00
C ALA A 124 9.97 20.74 28.92
N ALA A 125 9.90 21.79 28.10
CA ALA A 125 10.96 22.12 27.17
C ALA A 125 12.20 22.56 27.98
N HIS A 126 13.25 21.75 27.94
CA HIS A 126 14.52 22.05 28.62
C HIS A 126 15.44 22.92 27.74
N TYR A 127 15.35 22.77 26.42
CA TYR A 127 16.27 23.37 25.46
C TYR A 127 15.57 24.38 24.54
N PRO A 128 16.25 25.47 24.12
CA PRO A 128 15.67 26.45 23.22
C PRO A 128 15.51 25.88 21.80
N LYS A 129 14.49 26.36 21.10
CA LYS A 129 14.30 26.08 19.67
C LYS A 129 15.26 26.94 18.85
N LEU A 130 16.10 26.30 18.03
CA LEU A 130 17.13 26.97 17.25
C LEU A 130 16.92 26.85 15.74
N LYS A 131 16.19 25.82 15.28
CA LYS A 131 15.93 25.60 13.85
C LYS A 131 14.67 26.31 13.38
N LYS A 132 14.79 26.92 12.20
CA LYS A 132 13.66 27.31 11.35
C LYS A 132 13.46 26.23 10.29
N PHE A 133 12.21 25.98 9.95
CA PHE A 133 11.82 24.99 8.94
C PHE A 133 11.13 25.69 7.77
N ALA A 134 11.30 25.12 6.58
CA ALA A 134 10.51 25.50 5.42
C ALA A 134 9.06 25.03 5.58
N GLN A 135 8.19 25.48 4.68
CA GLN A 135 6.83 24.96 4.61
C GLN A 135 6.84 23.47 4.26
N PRO A 136 5.84 22.69 4.73
CA PRO A 136 5.71 21.30 4.34
C PRO A 136 5.65 21.13 2.83
N ASP A 137 6.31 20.09 2.32
CA ASP A 137 6.20 19.68 0.92
C ASP A 137 4.90 18.90 0.73
N THR A 138 3.97 19.52 -0.01
CA THR A 138 2.65 19.00 -0.37
C THR A 138 2.52 18.70 -1.87
N SER A 139 3.66 18.66 -2.59
CA SER A 139 3.69 18.52 -4.05
C SER A 139 3.15 17.18 -4.55
N SER A 140 3.31 16.11 -3.76
CA SER A 140 2.83 14.76 -4.10
C SER A 140 1.33 14.60 -3.79
N ASP A 141 0.63 13.83 -4.60
CA ASP A 141 -0.78 13.48 -4.37
C ASP A 141 -0.97 12.48 -3.23
N GLY A 142 0.02 11.61 -3.00
CA GLY A 142 -0.08 10.55 -2.00
C GLY A 142 0.50 10.88 -0.63
N LEU A 143 1.44 11.84 -0.55
CA LEU A 143 2.29 12.05 0.63
C LEU A 143 2.52 13.53 0.93
N VAL A 144 2.65 13.85 2.21
CA VAL A 144 3.11 15.15 2.71
C VAL A 144 4.38 14.95 3.53
N ARG A 145 5.38 15.83 3.35
CA ARG A 145 6.61 15.86 4.16
C ARG A 145 6.71 17.17 4.94
N ASP A 146 6.71 17.07 6.25
CA ASP A 146 6.87 18.20 7.18
C ASP A 146 8.18 18.05 7.97
N ASP A 147 9.19 18.83 7.56
CA ASP A 147 10.51 18.80 8.18
C ASP A 147 10.52 19.25 9.64
N SER A 148 9.54 20.05 10.06
CA SER A 148 9.45 20.50 11.46
C SER A 148 9.22 19.33 12.41
N LYS A 149 8.61 18.24 11.93
CA LYS A 149 8.32 17.02 12.70
C LYS A 149 9.41 15.95 12.54
N CYS A 150 10.47 16.24 11.77
CA CYS A 150 11.55 15.29 11.48
C CYS A 150 12.59 15.26 12.60
N ILE A 151 12.83 14.07 13.15
CA ILE A 151 13.89 13.83 14.15
C ILE A 151 15.19 13.30 13.55
N LEU A 152 15.35 13.38 12.22
CA LEU A 152 16.54 12.91 11.48
C LEU A 152 16.95 11.45 11.79
N CYS A 153 15.96 10.61 12.08
CA CYS A 153 16.22 9.21 12.44
C CYS A 153 16.76 8.35 11.27
N GLY A 154 16.50 8.76 10.03
CA GLY A 154 16.97 8.08 8.82
C GLY A 154 16.16 6.86 8.38
N ARG A 155 15.14 6.42 9.13
CA ARG A 155 14.30 5.26 8.75
C ARG A 155 13.67 5.42 7.36
N CYS A 156 13.17 6.61 7.04
CA CYS A 156 12.56 6.92 5.75
C CYS A 156 13.56 6.88 4.58
N VAL A 157 14.79 7.35 4.80
CA VAL A 157 15.88 7.28 3.82
C VAL A 157 16.27 5.83 3.58
N ALA A 158 16.48 5.08 4.66
CA ALA A 158 16.89 3.68 4.58
C ALA A 158 15.83 2.80 3.88
N VAL A 159 14.54 2.91 4.22
CA VAL A 159 13.51 2.12 3.52
C VAL A 159 13.38 2.49 2.04
N CYS A 160 13.57 3.77 1.68
CA CYS A 160 13.48 4.24 0.30
C CYS A 160 14.65 3.74 -0.56
N ALA A 161 15.85 3.70 0.02
CA ALA A 161 17.06 3.17 -0.62
C ALA A 161 17.10 1.64 -0.58
N GLU A 162 17.14 1.05 0.61
CA GLU A 162 17.52 -0.35 0.83
C GLU A 162 16.39 -1.35 0.58
N THR A 163 15.13 -0.93 0.75
CA THR A 163 13.96 -1.80 0.54
C THR A 163 13.30 -1.54 -0.80
N GLN A 164 13.21 -0.28 -1.21
CA GLN A 164 12.51 0.11 -2.43
C GLN A 164 13.43 0.34 -3.63
N SER A 165 14.75 0.56 -3.44
CA SER A 165 15.71 0.90 -4.50
C SER A 165 15.34 2.15 -5.32
N VAL A 166 14.63 3.11 -4.69
CA VAL A 166 14.11 4.32 -5.35
C VAL A 166 15.01 5.53 -5.11
N HIS A 167 15.61 5.64 -3.92
CA HIS A 167 16.53 6.75 -3.57
C HIS A 167 15.93 8.16 -3.77
N ALA A 168 14.62 8.34 -3.56
CA ALA A 168 13.95 9.63 -3.76
C ALA A 168 14.35 10.70 -2.73
N ILE A 169 14.72 10.28 -1.51
CA ILE A 169 15.09 11.18 -0.42
C ILE A 169 16.43 10.75 0.20
N ALA A 170 17.23 11.74 0.61
CA ALA A 170 18.52 11.53 1.26
C ALA A 170 18.80 12.64 2.29
N PHE A 171 19.85 12.46 3.09
CA PHE A 171 20.35 13.53 3.96
C PHE A 171 21.08 14.59 3.13
N SER A 172 20.81 15.86 3.40
CA SER A 172 21.49 17.01 2.80
C SER A 172 21.82 18.07 3.86
N GLY A 173 22.92 18.79 3.66
CA GLY A 173 23.45 19.76 4.61
C GLY A 173 24.36 19.16 5.68
N ARG A 174 24.85 20.01 6.60
CA ARG A 174 25.71 19.62 7.74
C ARG A 174 25.30 20.36 9.02
N GLY A 175 25.54 19.72 10.17
CA GLY A 175 25.26 20.28 11.49
C GLY A 175 23.80 20.70 11.64
N ALA A 176 23.56 21.96 12.04
CA ALA A 176 22.21 22.50 12.17
C ALA A 176 21.41 22.52 10.85
N ARG A 177 22.08 22.52 9.69
CA ARG A 177 21.44 22.54 8.37
C ARG A 177 21.08 21.16 7.82
N THR A 178 21.41 20.08 8.54
CA THR A 178 21.06 18.73 8.11
C THR A 178 19.54 18.55 8.07
N ARG A 179 19.04 18.09 6.92
CA ARG A 179 17.64 17.74 6.66
C ARG A 179 17.55 16.51 5.75
N VAL A 180 16.40 15.86 5.73
CA VAL A 180 16.07 14.81 4.76
C VAL A 180 15.31 15.47 3.63
N THR A 181 15.78 15.43 2.38
CA THR A 181 15.10 16.08 1.24
C THR A 181 15.34 15.32 -0.08
N THR A 182 14.64 15.71 -1.13
CA THR A 182 14.85 15.24 -2.51
C THR A 182 16.04 15.97 -3.16
N PHE A 183 16.47 15.49 -4.34
CA PHE A 183 17.53 16.16 -5.10
C PHE A 183 17.16 17.62 -5.38
N MET A 184 18.07 18.54 -5.04
CA MET A 184 17.87 20.00 -5.14
C MET A 184 16.64 20.56 -4.39
N ASP A 185 16.05 19.81 -3.44
CA ASP A 185 14.88 20.26 -2.65
C ASP A 185 13.64 20.59 -3.49
N LYS A 186 13.45 19.91 -4.64
CA LYS A 186 12.34 20.17 -5.58
C LYS A 186 10.99 19.58 -5.18
N GLY A 187 10.90 18.93 -4.02
CA GLY A 187 9.71 18.23 -3.55
C GLY A 187 9.56 16.81 -4.10
N LEU A 188 8.66 16.02 -3.50
CA LEU A 188 8.47 14.60 -3.82
C LEU A 188 7.92 14.37 -5.24
N ALA A 189 7.01 15.20 -5.75
CA ALA A 189 6.44 15.00 -7.09
C ALA A 189 7.50 15.16 -8.20
N ASN A 190 8.46 16.08 -8.00
CA ASN A 190 9.56 16.40 -8.91
C ASN A 190 10.84 15.61 -8.56
N SER A 191 10.66 14.35 -8.20
CA SER A 191 11.74 13.43 -7.81
C SER A 191 11.42 12.01 -8.28
N PRO A 192 12.36 11.06 -8.17
CA PRO A 192 12.09 9.64 -8.48
C PRO A 192 11.05 8.98 -7.55
N CYS A 193 10.45 9.72 -6.61
CA CYS A 193 9.47 9.18 -5.68
C CYS A 193 8.30 8.51 -6.41
N VAL A 194 8.10 7.24 -6.12
CA VAL A 194 7.02 6.41 -6.68
C VAL A 194 5.73 6.46 -5.85
N GLN A 195 5.68 7.30 -4.81
CA GLN A 195 4.55 7.50 -3.90
C GLN A 195 4.09 6.23 -3.12
N CYS A 196 4.92 5.18 -3.02
CA CYS A 196 4.52 3.92 -2.36
C CYS A 196 4.24 4.02 -0.86
N GLY A 197 4.72 5.10 -0.21
CA GLY A 197 4.41 5.43 1.18
C GLY A 197 5.13 4.58 2.23
N GLN A 198 6.09 3.72 1.85
CA GLN A 198 6.87 2.97 2.85
C GLN A 198 7.61 3.89 3.83
N CYS A 199 8.02 5.08 3.39
CA CYS A 199 8.62 6.10 4.23
C CYS A 199 7.67 6.67 5.30
N SER A 200 6.35 6.75 5.05
CA SER A 200 5.38 7.22 6.07
C SER A 200 5.09 6.15 7.12
N VAL A 201 5.09 4.87 6.70
CA VAL A 201 4.87 3.72 7.57
C VAL A 201 5.97 3.58 8.63
N VAL A 202 7.23 3.82 8.25
CA VAL A 202 8.40 3.67 9.15
C VAL A 202 8.78 4.96 9.90
N CYS A 203 8.18 6.10 9.53
CA CYS A 203 8.43 7.37 10.20
C CYS A 203 7.94 7.27 11.65
N PRO A 204 8.75 7.54 12.69
CA PRO A 204 8.32 7.46 14.09
C PRO A 204 7.45 8.65 14.54
N THR A 205 7.37 9.69 13.72
CA THR A 205 6.62 10.93 13.96
C THR A 205 5.68 11.20 12.77
N ALA A 206 5.17 12.42 12.63
CA ALA A 206 4.39 12.85 11.45
C ALA A 206 5.23 13.59 10.39
N ALA A 207 6.56 13.38 10.36
CA ALA A 207 7.42 14.04 9.39
C ALA A 207 7.12 13.64 7.94
N ILE A 208 6.68 12.40 7.72
CA ILE A 208 6.14 11.96 6.44
C ILE A 208 4.86 11.20 6.72
N ALA A 209 3.78 11.60 6.05
CA ALA A 209 2.47 11.00 6.20
C ALA A 209 1.74 10.94 4.85
N GLU A 210 0.62 10.21 4.81
CA GLU A 210 -0.35 10.31 3.73
C GLU A 210 -0.90 11.73 3.61
N LYS A 211 -1.23 12.14 2.38
CA LYS A 211 -2.02 13.33 2.15
C LYS A 211 -3.47 13.05 2.57
N ASP A 212 -3.83 13.53 3.76
CA ASP A 212 -5.16 13.32 4.36
C ASP A 212 -6.25 14.03 3.55
N GLN A 213 -7.26 13.28 3.15
CA GLN A 213 -8.48 13.76 2.49
C GLN A 213 -9.74 13.36 3.27
N SER A 214 -9.56 12.94 4.54
CA SER A 214 -10.66 12.45 5.38
C SER A 214 -11.71 13.53 5.59
N GLN A 215 -11.30 14.76 5.91
CA GLN A 215 -12.23 15.88 6.12
C GLN A 215 -12.93 16.32 4.84
N GLU A 216 -12.22 16.30 3.70
CA GLU A 216 -12.77 16.62 2.38
C GLU A 216 -13.90 15.65 2.03
N VAL A 217 -13.68 14.34 2.21
CA VAL A 217 -14.70 13.32 1.96
C VAL A 217 -15.84 13.37 2.98
N MET A 218 -15.56 13.64 4.25
CA MET A 218 -16.62 13.83 5.27
C MET A 218 -17.53 15.02 4.92
N ALA A 219 -16.97 16.12 4.42
CA ALA A 219 -17.77 17.25 3.96
C ALA A 219 -18.62 16.88 2.73
N ALA A 220 -18.04 16.13 1.77
CA ALA A 220 -18.76 15.68 0.58
C ALA A 220 -19.91 14.70 0.90
N LEU A 221 -19.75 13.85 1.92
CA LEU A 221 -20.81 12.94 2.40
C LEU A 221 -22.04 13.68 2.91
N GLY A 222 -21.88 14.90 3.45
CA GLY A 222 -22.98 15.75 3.91
C GLY A 222 -23.60 16.65 2.83
N ALA A 223 -23.09 16.63 1.60
CA ALA A 223 -23.54 17.51 0.53
C ALA A 223 -24.78 16.97 -0.19
N SER A 224 -25.82 17.80 -0.33
CA SER A 224 -27.02 17.46 -1.09
C SER A 224 -26.75 17.35 -2.58
N GLY A 225 -27.43 16.41 -3.26
CA GLY A 225 -27.38 16.27 -4.71
C GLY A 225 -26.15 15.55 -5.26
N ILE A 226 -25.31 14.98 -4.39
CA ILE A 226 -24.17 14.14 -4.78
C ILE A 226 -24.44 12.70 -4.35
N THR A 227 -24.32 11.74 -5.28
CA THR A 227 -24.38 10.31 -4.94
C THR A 227 -23.00 9.80 -4.60
N MET A 228 -22.76 9.51 -3.32
CA MET A 228 -21.46 9.04 -2.82
C MET A 228 -21.42 7.51 -2.83
N VAL A 229 -20.57 6.96 -3.69
CA VAL A 229 -20.32 5.53 -3.83
C VAL A 229 -18.94 5.21 -3.30
N VAL A 230 -18.79 4.10 -2.56
CA VAL A 230 -17.49 3.65 -2.04
C VAL A 230 -17.15 2.23 -2.49
N GLN A 231 -15.87 2.00 -2.81
CA GLN A 231 -15.29 0.67 -3.02
C GLN A 231 -14.17 0.41 -2.00
N THR A 232 -13.98 -0.85 -1.59
CA THR A 232 -12.93 -1.22 -0.63
C THR A 232 -11.96 -2.26 -1.18
N ALA A 233 -10.65 -2.01 -1.02
CA ALA A 233 -9.63 -2.95 -1.46
C ALA A 233 -9.59 -4.24 -0.62
N PRO A 234 -9.11 -5.36 -1.19
CA PRO A 234 -9.05 -6.65 -0.48
C PRO A 234 -8.35 -6.58 0.87
N ALA A 235 -7.24 -5.85 0.99
CA ALA A 235 -6.47 -5.82 2.25
C ALA A 235 -7.11 -5.00 3.38
N ILE A 236 -8.14 -4.18 3.11
CA ILE A 236 -8.74 -3.30 4.13
C ILE A 236 -9.45 -4.13 5.20
N ARG A 237 -10.26 -5.10 4.80
CA ARG A 237 -11.00 -5.98 5.71
C ARG A 237 -10.13 -6.76 6.70
N ALA A 238 -8.84 -6.97 6.40
CA ALA A 238 -7.90 -7.65 7.29
C ALA A 238 -7.09 -6.71 8.19
N SER A 239 -7.16 -5.39 7.96
CA SER A 239 -6.29 -4.39 8.61
C SER A 239 -7.04 -3.22 9.27
N LEU A 240 -8.29 -2.95 8.85
CA LEU A 240 -9.10 -1.89 9.43
C LEU A 240 -9.43 -2.15 10.90
N GLY A 241 -9.72 -3.40 11.27
CA GLY A 241 -9.94 -3.77 12.67
C GLY A 241 -8.75 -3.42 13.56
N GLU A 242 -7.53 -3.75 13.12
CA GLU A 242 -6.28 -3.35 13.80
C GLU A 242 -6.18 -1.83 13.92
N ALA A 243 -6.51 -1.12 12.83
CA ALA A 243 -6.51 0.34 12.82
C ALA A 243 -7.47 0.96 13.83
N LEU A 244 -8.45 0.20 14.34
CA LEU A 244 -9.47 0.60 15.29
C LEU A 244 -9.30 -0.05 16.68
N GLY A 245 -8.19 -0.76 16.91
CA GLY A 245 -7.84 -1.34 18.22
C GLY A 245 -8.18 -2.82 18.39
N MET A 246 -8.69 -3.50 17.35
CA MET A 246 -8.90 -4.96 17.37
C MET A 246 -7.58 -5.71 17.16
N ALA A 247 -7.58 -7.03 17.39
CA ALA A 247 -6.41 -7.86 17.20
C ALA A 247 -5.90 -7.82 15.74
N PRO A 248 -4.57 -7.88 15.48
CA PRO A 248 -4.03 -8.00 14.13
C PRO A 248 -4.63 -9.18 13.36
N GLY A 249 -5.02 -8.94 12.10
CA GLY A 249 -5.69 -9.95 11.27
C GLY A 249 -7.18 -10.12 11.55
N SER A 250 -7.80 -9.34 12.43
CA SER A 250 -9.26 -9.35 12.58
C SER A 250 -9.93 -9.06 11.22
N LEU A 251 -10.71 -10.03 10.72
CA LEU A 251 -11.47 -9.89 9.49
C LEU A 251 -12.78 -9.16 9.80
N VAL A 252 -12.97 -7.98 9.20
CA VAL A 252 -14.11 -7.08 9.47
C VAL A 252 -14.93 -6.78 8.22
N THR A 253 -15.09 -7.75 7.32
CA THR A 253 -15.71 -7.53 6.00
C THR A 253 -17.11 -6.91 6.10
N GLY A 254 -18.08 -7.55 6.77
CA GLY A 254 -19.44 -7.01 6.85
C GLY A 254 -19.58 -5.84 7.82
N LYS A 255 -18.85 -5.85 8.95
CA LYS A 255 -18.78 -4.69 9.86
C LYS A 255 -18.24 -3.42 9.19
N MET A 256 -17.29 -3.57 8.27
CA MET A 256 -16.79 -2.47 7.46
C MET A 256 -17.88 -1.90 6.54
N VAL A 257 -18.69 -2.76 5.93
CA VAL A 257 -19.85 -2.33 5.12
C VAL A 257 -20.83 -1.56 5.99
N ALA A 258 -21.19 -2.12 7.16
CA ALA A 258 -22.08 -1.50 8.13
C ALA A 258 -21.57 -0.12 8.59
N ALA A 259 -20.26 0.03 8.78
CA ALA A 259 -19.63 1.30 9.14
C ALA A 259 -19.70 2.31 7.99
N LEU A 260 -19.41 1.91 6.75
CA LEU A 260 -19.48 2.78 5.58
C LEU A 260 -20.90 3.29 5.33
N ARG A 261 -21.92 2.45 5.49
CA ARG A 261 -23.32 2.92 5.41
C ARG A 261 -23.64 3.95 6.49
N ARG A 262 -23.19 3.74 7.72
CA ARG A 262 -23.38 4.69 8.84
C ARG A 262 -22.61 6.00 8.65
N LEU A 263 -21.50 5.99 7.91
CA LEU A 263 -20.80 7.21 7.50
C LEU A 263 -21.58 8.04 6.47
N GLY A 264 -22.60 7.46 5.82
CA GLY A 264 -23.46 8.16 4.85
C GLY A 264 -23.18 7.82 3.38
N PHE A 265 -22.38 6.81 3.08
CA PHE A 265 -22.22 6.36 1.69
C PHE A 265 -23.54 5.79 1.17
N SER A 266 -23.99 6.27 0.02
CA SER A 266 -25.24 5.85 -0.61
C SER A 266 -25.19 4.39 -1.07
N LYS A 267 -24.02 3.96 -1.53
CA LYS A 267 -23.73 2.58 -1.94
C LYS A 267 -22.33 2.15 -1.54
N VAL A 268 -22.23 0.93 -1.05
CA VAL A 268 -21.00 0.29 -0.58
C VAL A 268 -20.74 -0.94 -1.44
N PHE A 269 -19.70 -0.87 -2.25
CA PHE A 269 -19.27 -1.91 -3.18
C PHE A 269 -17.88 -2.43 -2.83
N ASP A 270 -17.40 -3.41 -3.59
CA ASP A 270 -16.15 -4.09 -3.34
C ASP A 270 -15.20 -3.96 -4.53
N THR A 271 -13.96 -3.52 -4.30
CA THR A 271 -12.92 -3.53 -5.35
C THR A 271 -12.58 -4.97 -5.76
N GLN A 272 -12.91 -5.97 -4.94
CA GLN A 272 -12.77 -7.37 -5.34
C GLN A 272 -13.60 -7.74 -6.57
N PHE A 273 -14.77 -7.12 -6.77
CA PHE A 273 -15.57 -7.31 -8.00
C PHE A 273 -14.74 -6.98 -9.25
N THR A 274 -14.04 -5.84 -9.24
CA THR A 274 -13.19 -5.46 -10.37
C THR A 274 -11.79 -6.08 -10.34
N ALA A 275 -11.37 -6.69 -9.24
CA ALA A 275 -10.22 -7.58 -9.25
C ALA A 275 -10.51 -8.85 -10.05
N ASP A 276 -11.71 -9.42 -9.90
CA ASP A 276 -12.16 -10.51 -10.79
C ASP A 276 -12.22 -10.04 -12.26
N LEU A 277 -12.74 -8.84 -12.50
CA LEU A 277 -12.75 -8.23 -13.85
C LEU A 277 -11.34 -8.04 -14.42
N THR A 278 -10.39 -7.62 -13.58
CA THR A 278 -8.98 -7.48 -13.97
C THR A 278 -8.40 -8.82 -14.41
N ILE A 279 -8.71 -9.92 -13.71
CA ILE A 279 -8.27 -11.26 -14.11
C ILE A 279 -8.88 -11.70 -15.44
N MET A 280 -10.14 -11.34 -15.71
CA MET A 280 -10.77 -11.64 -16.99
C MET A 280 -10.06 -10.95 -18.16
N GLU A 281 -9.77 -9.66 -18.03
CA GLU A 281 -9.05 -8.90 -19.07
C GLU A 281 -7.57 -9.31 -19.15
N GLU A 282 -6.86 -9.37 -18.03
CA GLU A 282 -5.42 -9.63 -17.98
C GLU A 282 -5.09 -11.08 -18.34
N GLY A 283 -5.92 -12.03 -17.92
CA GLY A 283 -5.81 -13.43 -18.35
C GLY A 283 -6.02 -13.58 -19.86
N THR A 284 -7.00 -12.88 -20.42
CA THR A 284 -7.25 -12.86 -21.87
C THR A 284 -6.09 -12.20 -22.63
N GLU A 285 -5.56 -11.09 -22.12
CA GLU A 285 -4.38 -10.41 -22.69
C GLU A 285 -3.16 -11.33 -22.69
N LEU A 286 -2.91 -12.07 -21.59
CA LEU A 286 -1.82 -13.03 -21.51
C LEU A 286 -1.97 -14.13 -22.57
N ILE A 287 -3.16 -14.70 -22.69
CA ILE A 287 -3.47 -15.74 -23.69
C ILE A 287 -3.20 -15.20 -25.10
N ASN A 288 -3.71 -14.01 -25.41
CA ASN A 288 -3.53 -13.37 -26.72
C ASN A 288 -2.05 -13.09 -27.01
N ARG A 289 -1.25 -12.65 -26.04
CA ARG A 289 0.19 -12.42 -26.22
C ARG A 289 0.95 -13.73 -26.45
N ILE A 290 0.61 -14.80 -25.73
CA ILE A 290 1.25 -16.11 -25.90
C ILE A 290 0.91 -16.71 -27.27
N GLN A 291 -0.37 -16.72 -27.66
CA GLN A 291 -0.81 -17.36 -28.90
C GLN A 291 -0.53 -16.50 -30.14
N GLY A 292 -0.63 -15.18 -30.02
CA GLY A 292 -0.48 -14.22 -31.11
C GLY A 292 0.94 -13.69 -31.32
N GLY A 293 1.93 -14.16 -30.56
CA GLY A 293 3.32 -13.67 -30.66
C GLY A 293 3.51 -12.23 -30.18
N GLY A 294 2.75 -11.82 -29.17
CA GLY A 294 2.86 -10.50 -28.55
C GLY A 294 4.08 -10.34 -27.65
N THR A 295 4.27 -9.14 -27.10
CA THR A 295 5.42 -8.81 -26.24
C THR A 295 5.38 -9.60 -24.92
N LEU A 296 6.40 -10.43 -24.70
CA LEU A 296 6.62 -11.22 -23.48
C LEU A 296 8.00 -10.93 -22.86
N PRO A 297 8.15 -11.03 -21.52
CA PRO A 297 7.12 -11.34 -20.53
C PRO A 297 6.04 -10.24 -20.43
N MET A 298 4.80 -10.62 -20.14
CA MET A 298 3.79 -9.67 -19.69
C MET A 298 3.98 -9.38 -18.19
N ILE A 299 3.84 -8.13 -17.78
CA ILE A 299 3.99 -7.72 -16.37
C ILE A 299 2.69 -7.10 -15.87
N THR A 300 2.24 -7.48 -14.68
CA THR A 300 1.04 -6.91 -14.05
C THR A 300 1.11 -5.39 -13.90
N SER A 301 -0.03 -4.71 -14.01
CA SER A 301 -0.13 -3.25 -14.00
C SER A 301 -0.91 -2.65 -12.81
N CYS A 302 -1.46 -3.49 -11.92
CA CYS A 302 -2.42 -3.04 -10.90
C CYS A 302 -1.84 -2.23 -9.73
N SER A 303 -0.51 -2.24 -9.55
CA SER A 303 0.22 -1.58 -8.45
C SER A 303 0.81 -0.23 -8.90
N PRO A 304 0.24 0.92 -8.52
CA PRO A 304 0.66 2.23 -9.05
C PRO A 304 2.07 2.65 -8.62
N GLY A 305 2.54 2.22 -7.44
CA GLY A 305 3.93 2.45 -7.04
C GLY A 305 4.93 1.72 -7.94
N TRP A 306 4.50 0.60 -8.55
CA TRP A 306 5.29 -0.18 -9.48
C TRP A 306 5.24 0.45 -10.86
N ILE A 307 4.06 0.88 -11.31
CA ILE A 307 3.92 1.67 -12.55
C ILE A 307 4.82 2.91 -12.50
N ASN A 308 4.76 3.69 -11.42
CA ASN A 308 5.62 4.86 -11.26
C ASN A 308 7.13 4.49 -11.28
N PHE A 309 7.49 3.30 -10.82
CA PHE A 309 8.88 2.81 -10.82
C PHE A 309 9.36 2.47 -12.23
N ILE A 310 8.62 1.66 -12.99
CA ILE A 310 8.99 1.27 -14.36
C ILE A 310 8.97 2.48 -15.30
N GLU A 311 7.99 3.39 -15.18
CA GLU A 311 7.94 4.65 -15.96
C GLU A 311 9.17 5.54 -15.71
N THR A 312 9.75 5.47 -14.51
CA THR A 312 10.90 6.28 -14.08
C THR A 312 12.23 5.65 -14.48
N PHE A 313 12.41 4.35 -14.19
CA PHE A 313 13.71 3.69 -14.26
C PHE A 313 13.89 2.78 -15.48
N TYR A 314 12.81 2.27 -16.07
CA TYR A 314 12.84 1.32 -17.18
C TYR A 314 11.81 1.65 -18.28
N PRO A 315 11.79 2.89 -18.80
CA PRO A 315 10.79 3.31 -19.79
C PRO A 315 10.82 2.49 -21.10
N SER A 316 11.95 1.87 -21.44
CA SER A 316 12.07 0.97 -22.59
C SER A 316 11.27 -0.34 -22.43
N LEU A 317 10.91 -0.71 -21.21
CA LEU A 317 10.18 -1.95 -20.92
C LEU A 317 8.66 -1.73 -20.78
N LEU A 318 8.14 -0.52 -21.03
CA LEU A 318 6.71 -0.21 -20.85
C LEU A 318 5.79 -1.08 -21.73
N GLY A 319 6.24 -1.54 -22.90
CA GLY A 319 5.48 -2.45 -23.77
C GLY A 319 5.21 -3.83 -23.15
N HIS A 320 5.91 -4.20 -22.07
CA HIS A 320 5.68 -5.43 -21.32
C HIS A 320 4.52 -5.32 -20.33
N LEU A 321 4.09 -4.11 -19.95
CA LEU A 321 2.98 -3.95 -19.01
C LEU A 321 1.68 -4.47 -19.62
N SER A 322 0.87 -5.14 -18.79
CA SER A 322 -0.54 -5.37 -19.07
C SER A 322 -1.21 -4.03 -19.32
N THR A 323 -2.06 -3.99 -20.35
CA THR A 323 -2.82 -2.79 -20.70
C THR A 323 -4.05 -2.62 -19.80
N CYS A 324 -4.37 -3.62 -18.98
CA CYS A 324 -5.49 -3.56 -18.05
C CYS A 324 -5.28 -2.43 -17.03
N LYS A 325 -6.34 -1.66 -16.76
CA LYS A 325 -6.39 -0.75 -15.63
C LYS A 325 -6.32 -1.54 -14.32
N SER A 326 -5.96 -0.87 -13.23
CA SER A 326 -6.04 -1.51 -11.92
C SER A 326 -7.51 -1.73 -11.50
N PRO A 327 -7.77 -2.66 -10.55
CA PRO A 327 -9.12 -2.88 -10.02
C PRO A 327 -9.81 -1.59 -9.55
N GLN A 328 -9.07 -0.67 -8.93
CA GLN A 328 -9.60 0.63 -8.50
C GLN A 328 -10.17 1.42 -9.68
N GLN A 329 -9.42 1.51 -10.77
CA GLN A 329 -9.77 2.36 -11.92
C GLN A 329 -10.80 1.68 -12.82
N MET A 330 -10.72 0.35 -12.99
CA MET A 330 -11.80 -0.42 -13.60
C MET A 330 -13.12 -0.20 -12.85
N PHE A 331 -13.09 -0.19 -11.51
CA PHE A 331 -14.31 0.06 -10.73
C PHE A 331 -14.87 1.45 -10.99
N GLY A 332 -14.04 2.49 -10.99
CA GLY A 332 -14.48 3.86 -11.28
C GLY A 332 -15.16 3.96 -12.65
N ALA A 333 -14.54 3.37 -13.67
CA ALA A 333 -15.07 3.33 -15.02
C ALA A 333 -16.44 2.61 -15.07
N VAL A 334 -16.55 1.41 -14.48
CA VAL A 334 -17.80 0.62 -14.46
C VAL A 334 -18.89 1.29 -13.61
N ALA A 335 -18.54 1.88 -12.47
CA ALA A 335 -19.48 2.54 -11.58
C ALA A 335 -20.11 3.77 -12.26
N LYS A 336 -19.29 4.60 -12.92
CA LYS A 336 -19.75 5.83 -13.60
C LYS A 336 -20.31 5.60 -15.01
N THR A 337 -20.25 4.38 -15.55
CA THR A 337 -20.89 4.02 -16.82
C THR A 337 -22.06 3.07 -16.56
N TYR A 338 -21.79 1.77 -16.47
CA TYR A 338 -22.78 0.70 -16.30
C TYR A 338 -23.71 0.93 -15.10
N TYR A 339 -23.16 1.18 -13.90
CA TYR A 339 -24.01 1.31 -12.71
C TYR A 339 -24.78 2.64 -12.69
N ALA A 340 -24.16 3.73 -13.13
CA ALA A 340 -24.82 5.03 -13.27
C ALA A 340 -25.99 4.96 -14.26
N GLU A 341 -25.80 4.36 -15.43
CA GLU A 341 -26.84 4.15 -16.42
C GLU A 341 -27.97 3.25 -15.89
N LYS A 342 -27.63 2.08 -15.34
CA LYS A 342 -28.60 1.12 -14.81
C LYS A 342 -29.44 1.68 -13.66
N SER A 343 -28.86 2.58 -12.87
CA SER A 343 -29.50 3.16 -11.69
C SER A 343 -30.13 4.53 -11.95
N GLY A 344 -30.05 5.05 -13.19
CA GLY A 344 -30.55 6.39 -13.53
C GLY A 344 -29.83 7.54 -12.82
N ILE A 345 -28.58 7.32 -12.40
CA ILE A 345 -27.77 8.33 -11.70
C ILE A 345 -26.98 9.13 -12.75
N ASP A 346 -26.98 10.46 -12.64
CA ASP A 346 -26.10 11.29 -13.45
C ASP A 346 -24.63 11.07 -13.02
N PRO A 347 -23.74 10.57 -13.91
CA PRO A 347 -22.34 10.34 -13.58
C PRO A 347 -21.61 11.62 -13.13
N ALA A 348 -22.04 12.80 -13.57
CA ALA A 348 -21.46 14.08 -13.14
C ALA A 348 -21.78 14.42 -11.67
N SER A 349 -22.90 13.90 -11.14
CA SER A 349 -23.29 14.02 -9.72
C SER A 349 -22.91 12.80 -8.89
N MET A 350 -22.32 11.76 -9.50
CA MET A 350 -21.74 10.63 -8.79
C MET A 350 -20.30 10.93 -8.35
N ARG A 351 -19.95 10.51 -7.14
CA ARG A 351 -18.58 10.50 -6.64
C ARG A 351 -18.20 9.11 -6.17
N VAL A 352 -17.08 8.61 -6.69
CA VAL A 352 -16.52 7.31 -6.34
C VAL A 352 -15.32 7.52 -5.41
N VAL A 353 -15.45 7.02 -4.19
CA VAL A 353 -14.39 6.97 -3.18
C VAL A 353 -13.83 5.56 -3.14
N SER A 354 -12.51 5.44 -3.13
CA SER A 354 -11.83 4.17 -2.97
C SER A 354 -11.10 4.09 -1.64
N ILE A 355 -11.28 3.01 -0.87
CA ILE A 355 -10.53 2.76 0.36
C ILE A 355 -9.41 1.78 0.07
N MET A 356 -8.17 2.24 0.20
CA MET A 356 -6.98 1.59 -0.33
C MET A 356 -5.87 1.47 0.72
N PRO A 357 -5.12 0.36 0.77
CA PRO A 357 -3.98 0.23 1.68
C PRO A 357 -2.73 0.97 1.16
N CYS A 358 -2.87 1.88 0.20
CA CYS A 358 -1.78 2.43 -0.60
C CYS A 358 -1.92 3.94 -0.78
N THR A 359 -0.82 4.68 -0.60
CA THR A 359 -0.77 6.13 -0.87
C THR A 359 -0.64 6.45 -2.36
N ALA A 360 0.03 5.59 -3.15
CA ALA A 360 0.17 5.81 -4.60
C ALA A 360 -1.16 5.69 -5.36
N LYS A 361 -2.18 5.04 -4.77
CA LYS A 361 -3.54 5.02 -5.31
C LYS A 361 -4.17 6.41 -5.37
N LYS A 362 -3.76 7.35 -4.51
CA LYS A 362 -4.16 8.77 -4.58
C LYS A 362 -3.63 9.46 -5.84
N GLY A 363 -2.37 9.21 -6.21
CA GLY A 363 -1.81 9.71 -7.47
C GLY A 363 -2.45 9.05 -8.69
N GLU A 364 -2.81 7.76 -8.60
CA GLU A 364 -3.48 7.06 -9.70
C GLU A 364 -4.83 7.69 -10.05
N THR A 365 -5.62 8.17 -9.08
CA THR A 365 -6.90 8.87 -9.37
C THR A 365 -6.74 10.24 -10.03
N LYS A 366 -5.50 10.77 -10.07
CA LYS A 366 -5.20 12.08 -10.67
C LYS A 366 -4.48 11.97 -12.01
N ARG A 367 -4.26 10.74 -12.50
CA ARG A 367 -3.72 10.50 -13.84
C ARG A 367 -4.69 11.05 -14.90
N LYS A 368 -4.14 11.67 -15.95
CA LYS A 368 -4.95 12.39 -16.95
C LYS A 368 -5.81 11.47 -17.81
N ASP A 369 -5.43 10.21 -17.90
CA ASP A 369 -6.02 9.12 -18.69
C ASP A 369 -7.00 8.25 -17.87
N MET A 370 -7.29 8.62 -16.62
CA MET A 370 -8.25 7.91 -15.75
C MET A 370 -9.63 8.57 -15.79
N ASP A 371 -10.13 8.83 -16.99
CA ASP A 371 -11.41 9.51 -17.24
C ASP A 371 -12.26 8.81 -18.32
N SER A 372 -12.07 7.49 -18.51
CA SER A 372 -12.77 6.73 -19.56
C SER A 372 -14.28 6.79 -19.43
N ALA A 373 -14.83 6.88 -18.22
CA ALA A 373 -16.27 7.04 -18.04
C ALA A 373 -16.78 8.34 -18.68
N TRP A 374 -16.07 9.45 -18.46
CA TRP A 374 -16.43 10.73 -19.06
C TRP A 374 -16.32 10.67 -20.59
N GLN A 375 -15.24 10.09 -21.12
CA GLN A 375 -15.05 9.93 -22.56
C GLN A 375 -16.18 9.10 -23.19
N TRP A 376 -16.58 8.00 -22.55
CA TRP A 376 -17.67 7.14 -23.02
C TRP A 376 -19.00 7.89 -23.12
N TRP A 377 -19.36 8.68 -22.10
CA TRP A 377 -20.57 9.50 -22.13
C TRP A 377 -20.50 10.61 -23.18
N ALA A 378 -19.33 11.22 -23.38
CA ALA A 378 -19.13 12.23 -24.42
C ALA A 378 -19.30 11.65 -25.83
N GLU A 379 -18.76 10.46 -26.10
CA GLU A 379 -18.93 9.77 -27.37
C GLU A 379 -20.36 9.28 -27.60
N LYS A 380 -21.02 8.78 -26.54
CA LYS A 380 -22.43 8.37 -26.61
C LYS A 380 -23.34 9.55 -26.98
N ALA A 381 -23.16 10.70 -26.32
CA ALA A 381 -23.93 11.92 -26.61
C ALA A 381 -23.72 12.43 -28.05
N LYS A 382 -22.49 12.33 -28.59
CA LYS A 382 -22.20 12.68 -30.00
C LYS A 382 -22.98 11.79 -30.98
N LYS A 383 -23.01 10.47 -30.73
CA LYS A 383 -23.72 9.51 -31.58
C LYS A 383 -25.23 9.75 -31.55
N GLU A 384 -25.79 10.04 -30.38
CA GLU A 384 -27.24 10.31 -30.23
C GLU A 384 -27.64 11.63 -30.89
N THR A 385 -26.82 12.69 -30.75
CA THR A 385 -27.05 13.98 -31.42
C THR A 385 -26.99 13.86 -32.95
N ALA A 386 -26.09 13.03 -33.47
CA ALA A 386 -25.98 12.75 -34.90
C ALA A 386 -27.20 11.99 -35.47
N VAL A 387 -27.97 11.29 -34.62
CA VAL A 387 -29.13 10.47 -35.03
C VAL A 387 -30.46 11.21 -34.86
N MET A 388 -30.60 12.11 -33.88
CA MET A 388 -31.91 12.70 -33.52
C MET A 388 -32.11 14.20 -33.80
N GLY A 389 -31.13 14.92 -34.36
CA GLY A 389 -31.22 16.38 -34.46
C GLY A 389 -31.19 17.06 -33.08
N GLU A 390 -30.99 18.36 -33.02
CA GLU A 390 -30.54 19.10 -31.81
C GLU A 390 -31.50 19.11 -30.59
N GLU A 391 -32.63 18.41 -30.61
CA GLU A 391 -33.69 18.52 -29.60
C GLU A 391 -33.71 17.36 -28.60
N LYS A 392 -32.79 17.37 -27.62
CA LYS A 392 -33.00 16.78 -26.27
C LYS A 392 -31.95 17.30 -25.28
N GLY A 393 -32.33 18.30 -24.48
CA GLY A 393 -31.46 18.99 -23.52
C GLY A 393 -31.05 18.20 -22.27
N GLY A 394 -31.42 16.92 -22.13
CA GLY A 394 -31.10 16.10 -20.95
C GLY A 394 -29.73 15.43 -20.96
N GLU A 395 -29.20 15.05 -22.13
CA GLU A 395 -27.92 14.32 -22.25
C GLU A 395 -26.69 15.22 -22.33
N LYS A 396 -26.84 16.48 -22.77
CA LYS A 396 -25.79 17.51 -22.65
C LYS A 396 -25.32 17.71 -21.20
N ALA A 397 -26.15 17.36 -20.21
CA ALA A 397 -25.79 17.42 -18.79
C ALA A 397 -24.81 16.31 -18.36
N ARG A 398 -24.94 15.08 -18.88
CA ARG A 398 -24.11 13.92 -18.50
C ARG A 398 -22.69 13.99 -19.06
N ALA A 399 -22.53 14.63 -20.22
CA ALA A 399 -21.25 14.93 -20.86
C ALA A 399 -20.64 16.27 -20.39
N GLY A 400 -21.04 16.79 -19.23
CA GLY A 400 -20.62 18.09 -18.68
C GLY A 400 -19.12 18.22 -18.40
N SER A 401 -18.74 18.94 -17.35
CA SER A 401 -17.32 19.15 -17.00
C SER A 401 -16.60 17.81 -16.83
N ARG A 402 -15.41 17.68 -17.45
CA ARG A 402 -14.54 16.51 -17.37
C ARG A 402 -14.38 16.02 -15.93
N TYR A 403 -14.62 14.73 -15.69
CA TYR A 403 -14.47 14.08 -14.38
C TYR A 403 -13.62 12.81 -14.47
N GLN A 404 -13.02 12.43 -13.34
CA GLN A 404 -12.21 11.22 -13.21
C GLN A 404 -13.08 9.99 -12.98
N ASP A 405 -12.58 8.80 -13.32
CA ASP A 405 -13.20 7.51 -13.04
C ASP A 405 -13.37 7.32 -11.51
N VAL A 406 -12.35 7.71 -10.74
CA VAL A 406 -12.36 7.71 -9.27
C VAL A 406 -12.01 9.10 -8.74
N ASP A 407 -12.83 9.65 -7.84
CA ASP A 407 -12.67 11.02 -7.36
C ASP A 407 -11.65 11.11 -6.21
N TRP A 408 -11.75 10.17 -5.26
CA TRP A 408 -10.89 10.11 -4.07
C TRP A 408 -10.35 8.70 -3.81
N ALA A 409 -9.13 8.65 -3.28
CA ALA A 409 -8.58 7.46 -2.65
C ALA A 409 -8.21 7.78 -1.20
N LEU A 410 -8.85 7.08 -0.27
CA LEU A 410 -8.58 7.18 1.16
C LEU A 410 -7.77 5.96 1.61
N THR A 411 -6.84 6.18 2.52
CA THR A 411 -6.06 5.10 3.13
C THR A 411 -6.85 4.38 4.22
N THR A 412 -6.38 3.20 4.65
CA THR A 412 -6.90 2.51 5.84
C THR A 412 -6.88 3.42 7.07
N ARG A 413 -5.83 4.24 7.22
CA ARG A 413 -5.70 5.21 8.32
C ARG A 413 -6.74 6.32 8.25
N GLU A 414 -7.03 6.83 7.05
CA GLU A 414 -8.06 7.84 6.84
C GLU A 414 -9.44 7.30 7.17
N LEU A 415 -9.81 6.11 6.69
CA LEU A 415 -11.08 5.48 7.04
C LEU A 415 -11.19 5.25 8.56
N ALA A 416 -10.12 4.76 9.19
CA ALA A 416 -10.11 4.56 10.64
C ALA A 416 -10.20 5.89 11.43
N ARG A 417 -9.78 7.02 10.85
CA ARG A 417 -10.01 8.36 11.43
C ARG A 417 -11.47 8.77 11.28
N MET A 418 -12.06 8.59 10.10
CA MET A 418 -13.47 8.91 9.85
C MET A 418 -14.42 8.13 10.79
N ILE A 419 -14.19 6.82 10.94
CA ILE A 419 -15.01 5.96 11.82
C ILE A 419 -14.93 6.45 13.29
N ARG A 420 -13.73 6.78 13.77
CA ARG A 420 -13.56 7.35 15.12
C ARG A 420 -14.23 8.71 15.27
N LEU A 421 -14.07 9.57 14.27
CA LEU A 421 -14.66 10.92 14.26
C LEU A 421 -16.19 10.84 14.36
N SER A 422 -16.81 9.87 13.70
CA SER A 422 -18.25 9.63 13.72
C SER A 422 -18.74 8.86 14.95
N GLY A 423 -17.86 8.49 15.89
CA GLY A 423 -18.24 7.74 17.10
C GLY A 423 -18.74 6.32 16.83
N ILE A 424 -18.39 5.73 15.68
CA ILE A 424 -18.83 4.39 15.29
C ILE A 424 -17.96 3.35 16.00
N ASP A 425 -18.58 2.54 16.86
CA ASP A 425 -17.93 1.37 17.46
C ASP A 425 -18.01 0.17 16.51
N MET A 426 -16.92 -0.08 15.78
CA MET A 426 -16.81 -1.20 14.85
C MET A 426 -17.08 -2.56 15.50
N ALA A 427 -16.75 -2.74 16.79
CA ALA A 427 -16.87 -4.05 17.42
C ALA A 427 -18.33 -4.49 17.58
N SER A 428 -19.24 -3.55 17.83
CA SER A 428 -20.67 -3.77 18.05
C SER A 428 -21.53 -3.73 16.78
N LEU A 429 -20.96 -3.39 15.63
CA LEU A 429 -21.71 -3.37 14.37
C LEU A 429 -22.17 -4.78 13.95
N PRO A 430 -23.36 -4.90 13.34
CA PRO A 430 -23.76 -6.12 12.65
C PRO A 430 -22.89 -6.34 11.41
N GLU A 431 -22.88 -7.57 10.91
CA GLU A 431 -22.39 -7.83 9.56
C GLU A 431 -23.45 -7.37 8.54
N GLU A 432 -23.03 -6.66 7.50
CA GLU A 432 -23.89 -6.23 6.39
C GLU A 432 -23.22 -6.59 5.06
N GLU A 433 -24.03 -6.85 4.04
CA GLU A 433 -23.56 -7.23 2.71
C GLU A 433 -23.30 -6.02 1.80
N PHE A 434 -22.33 -6.17 0.90
CA PHE A 434 -22.09 -5.22 -0.18
C PHE A 434 -23.31 -5.09 -1.09
N ASP A 435 -23.47 -3.92 -1.72
CA ASP A 435 -24.54 -3.67 -2.68
C ASP A 435 -24.27 -4.41 -4.02
N SER A 436 -25.33 -4.90 -4.66
CA SER A 436 -25.30 -5.46 -6.02
C SER A 436 -25.54 -4.35 -7.05
N PRO A 437 -25.03 -4.41 -8.30
CA PRO A 437 -24.34 -5.53 -8.96
C PRO A 437 -22.81 -5.41 -9.03
N LEU A 438 -22.17 -4.64 -8.14
CA LEU A 438 -20.72 -4.44 -8.12
C LEU A 438 -20.09 -4.89 -6.79
N GLY A 439 -20.74 -5.81 -6.08
CA GLY A 439 -20.41 -6.18 -4.71
C GLY A 439 -19.96 -7.63 -4.57
N ALA A 440 -20.44 -8.54 -5.42
CA ALA A 440 -20.06 -9.94 -5.37
C ALA A 440 -18.64 -10.15 -5.86
N SER A 441 -17.90 -11.04 -5.20
CA SER A 441 -16.52 -11.37 -5.54
C SER A 441 -16.20 -12.84 -5.30
N THR A 442 -15.01 -13.24 -5.73
CA THR A 442 -14.49 -14.60 -5.55
C THR A 442 -13.25 -14.63 -4.67
N GLY A 443 -12.90 -15.81 -4.15
CA GLY A 443 -11.67 -16.01 -3.40
C GLY A 443 -10.40 -15.66 -4.18
N ALA A 444 -10.42 -15.71 -5.52
CA ALA A 444 -9.32 -15.24 -6.35
C ALA A 444 -9.10 -13.72 -6.19
N ALA A 445 -10.17 -12.93 -6.15
CA ALA A 445 -10.10 -11.51 -5.88
C ALA A 445 -9.68 -11.18 -4.44
N THR A 446 -10.03 -12.03 -3.47
CA THR A 446 -9.64 -11.83 -2.06
C THR A 446 -8.12 -11.84 -1.86
N ILE A 447 -7.42 -12.76 -2.53
CA ILE A 447 -5.98 -12.92 -2.36
C ILE A 447 -5.14 -11.85 -3.07
N PHE A 448 -5.72 -10.98 -3.92
CA PHE A 448 -5.03 -9.82 -4.52
C PHE A 448 -4.33 -8.93 -3.48
N GLY A 449 -4.80 -8.94 -2.24
CA GLY A 449 -4.19 -8.19 -1.14
C GLY A 449 -2.77 -8.66 -0.76
N THR A 450 -2.36 -9.85 -1.22
CA THR A 450 -1.14 -10.56 -0.83
C THR A 450 -0.14 -10.62 -1.99
N THR A 451 1.15 -10.78 -1.71
CA THR A 451 2.15 -11.00 -2.77
C THR A 451 2.01 -12.40 -3.37
N GLY A 452 1.86 -12.47 -4.69
CA GLY A 452 1.59 -13.69 -5.46
C GLY A 452 0.10 -13.98 -5.64
N GLY A 453 -0.78 -13.19 -5.03
CA GLY A 453 -2.22 -13.40 -5.12
C GLY A 453 -2.81 -13.05 -6.50
N VAL A 454 -2.26 -12.04 -7.17
CA VAL A 454 -2.68 -11.68 -8.55
C VAL A 454 -2.24 -12.77 -9.52
N MET A 455 -1.00 -13.22 -9.38
CA MET A 455 -0.44 -14.35 -10.12
C MET A 455 -1.29 -15.61 -9.94
N GLU A 456 -1.58 -15.98 -8.69
CA GLU A 456 -2.41 -17.14 -8.38
C GLU A 456 -3.82 -17.01 -8.98
N ALA A 457 -4.46 -15.85 -8.83
CA ALA A 457 -5.78 -15.59 -9.39
C ALA A 457 -5.80 -15.68 -10.93
N ALA A 458 -4.78 -15.12 -11.60
CA ALA A 458 -4.63 -15.22 -13.05
C ALA A 458 -4.45 -16.67 -13.51
N LEU A 459 -3.58 -17.44 -12.84
CA LEU A 459 -3.36 -18.85 -13.16
C LEU A 459 -4.62 -19.70 -12.95
N ARG A 460 -5.44 -19.39 -11.94
CA ARG A 460 -6.72 -20.07 -11.71
C ARG A 460 -7.71 -19.90 -12.88
N THR A 461 -7.68 -18.77 -13.58
CA THR A 461 -8.59 -18.52 -14.70
C THR A 461 -7.97 -18.94 -16.04
N VAL A 462 -6.72 -18.57 -16.31
CA VAL A 462 -6.03 -18.88 -17.57
C VAL A 462 -5.94 -20.39 -17.81
N TYR A 463 -5.65 -21.18 -16.77
CA TYR A 463 -5.56 -22.64 -16.91
C TYR A 463 -6.89 -23.24 -17.41
N GLU A 464 -8.04 -22.91 -16.79
CA GLU A 464 -9.31 -23.54 -17.16
C GLU A 464 -9.81 -23.08 -18.52
N ILE A 465 -9.57 -21.82 -18.89
CA ILE A 465 -9.90 -21.30 -20.21
C ILE A 465 -9.12 -22.05 -21.30
N LEU A 466 -7.81 -22.26 -21.08
CA LEU A 466 -6.94 -22.89 -22.08
C LEU A 466 -7.06 -24.41 -22.13
N GLU A 467 -7.24 -25.08 -21.00
CA GLU A 467 -7.35 -26.55 -20.94
C GLU A 467 -8.78 -27.05 -21.17
N GLY A 468 -9.79 -26.18 -21.06
CA GLY A 468 -11.20 -26.55 -21.19
C GLY A 468 -11.70 -27.52 -20.10
N LYS A 469 -10.91 -27.71 -19.03
CA LYS A 469 -11.21 -28.62 -17.91
C LYS A 469 -10.93 -27.96 -16.56
N PRO A 470 -11.59 -28.41 -15.47
CA PRO A 470 -11.35 -27.86 -14.15
C PRO A 470 -9.90 -28.03 -13.68
N LEU A 471 -9.41 -27.04 -12.94
CA LEU A 471 -8.13 -27.12 -12.21
C LEU A 471 -8.15 -28.26 -11.19
N PRO A 472 -7.16 -29.18 -11.23
CA PRO A 472 -7.05 -30.23 -10.22
C PRO A 472 -6.82 -29.67 -8.80
N GLN A 473 -6.05 -28.58 -8.70
CA GLN A 473 -5.75 -27.90 -7.44
C GLN A 473 -5.80 -26.39 -7.64
N THR A 474 -6.65 -25.72 -6.85
CA THR A 474 -6.85 -24.26 -6.90
C THR A 474 -5.73 -23.49 -6.20
N ASP A 475 -5.02 -24.14 -5.26
CA ASP A 475 -3.95 -23.52 -4.48
C ASP A 475 -2.60 -23.61 -5.19
N PHE A 476 -2.08 -22.46 -5.63
CA PHE A 476 -0.76 -22.35 -6.25
C PHE A 476 0.31 -21.94 -5.22
N THR A 477 0.70 -22.88 -4.36
CA THR A 477 1.64 -22.61 -3.26
C THR A 477 3.03 -22.06 -3.67
N PRO A 478 3.62 -22.37 -4.84
CA PRO A 478 4.94 -21.86 -5.21
C PRO A 478 5.03 -20.33 -5.36
N VAL A 479 3.91 -19.66 -5.62
CA VAL A 479 3.86 -18.19 -5.77
C VAL A 479 3.47 -17.48 -4.47
N ARG A 480 3.12 -18.22 -3.41
CA ARG A 480 2.73 -17.68 -2.10
C ARG A 480 3.95 -17.35 -1.23
N GLY A 481 3.70 -16.63 -0.13
CA GLY A 481 4.70 -16.35 0.91
C GLY A 481 5.57 -15.12 0.63
N LEU A 482 6.55 -14.89 1.51
CA LEU A 482 7.27 -13.61 1.61
C LEU A 482 8.69 -13.62 1.01
N LYS A 483 9.10 -14.69 0.33
CA LYS A 483 10.37 -14.72 -0.42
C LYS A 483 10.40 -13.57 -1.44
N GLY A 484 11.57 -12.94 -1.62
CA GLY A 484 11.72 -11.74 -2.44
C GLY A 484 11.41 -11.94 -3.93
N ILE A 485 11.92 -13.02 -4.52
CA ILE A 485 11.56 -13.48 -5.87
C ILE A 485 11.06 -14.91 -5.75
N LYS A 486 9.88 -15.16 -6.29
CA LYS A 486 9.25 -16.49 -6.37
C LYS A 486 9.05 -16.83 -7.83
N THR A 487 9.27 -18.08 -8.20
CA THR A 487 9.19 -18.55 -9.59
C THR A 487 8.45 -19.87 -9.62
N ALA A 488 7.68 -20.09 -10.67
CA ALA A 488 7.02 -21.36 -10.93
C ALA A 488 6.95 -21.63 -12.43
N GLU A 489 6.79 -22.90 -12.78
CA GLU A 489 6.49 -23.34 -14.14
C GLU A 489 5.16 -24.06 -14.10
N VAL A 490 4.20 -23.61 -14.91
CA VAL A 490 2.84 -24.15 -14.93
C VAL A 490 2.58 -24.73 -16.33
N PRO A 491 2.29 -26.04 -16.45
CA PRO A 491 1.91 -26.62 -17.73
C PRO A 491 0.48 -26.17 -18.10
N VAL A 492 0.34 -25.48 -19.23
CA VAL A 492 -0.95 -25.00 -19.75
C VAL A 492 -0.97 -25.11 -21.29
N ALA A 493 -1.99 -25.76 -21.84
CA ALA A 493 -2.20 -26.00 -23.27
C ALA A 493 -0.98 -26.57 -23.99
N GLY A 494 -0.29 -27.53 -23.38
CA GLY A 494 0.93 -28.16 -23.93
C GLY A 494 2.17 -27.26 -23.90
N MET A 495 2.11 -26.09 -23.28
CA MET A 495 3.23 -25.17 -23.06
C MET A 495 3.59 -25.08 -21.58
N ASN A 496 4.87 -24.82 -21.28
CA ASN A 496 5.32 -24.57 -19.93
C ASN A 496 5.40 -23.07 -19.66
N VAL A 497 4.34 -22.52 -19.05
CA VAL A 497 4.26 -21.10 -18.71
C VAL A 497 5.11 -20.83 -17.47
N ARG A 498 6.29 -20.25 -17.69
CA ARG A 498 7.16 -19.76 -16.62
C ARG A 498 6.67 -18.43 -16.07
N VAL A 499 6.49 -18.37 -14.76
CA VAL A 499 6.00 -17.19 -14.06
C VAL A 499 6.95 -16.74 -12.96
N ALA A 500 6.94 -15.43 -12.67
CA ALA A 500 7.69 -14.85 -11.55
C ALA A 500 6.82 -13.88 -10.73
N VAL A 501 7.13 -13.78 -9.44
CA VAL A 501 6.55 -12.78 -8.53
C VAL A 501 7.70 -12.02 -7.88
N ALA A 502 7.78 -10.73 -8.19
CA ALA A 502 8.66 -9.77 -7.52
C ALA A 502 7.95 -9.15 -6.32
N HIS A 503 8.37 -9.57 -5.14
CA HIS A 503 7.88 -9.06 -3.87
C HIS A 503 8.74 -7.87 -3.42
N GLY A 504 8.30 -6.65 -3.75
CA GLY A 504 9.01 -5.40 -3.43
C GLY A 504 9.86 -4.89 -4.60
N LEU A 505 9.99 -3.56 -4.70
CA LEU A 505 10.65 -2.89 -5.83
C LEU A 505 12.14 -3.23 -5.99
N LYS A 506 12.86 -3.50 -4.90
CA LYS A 506 14.26 -3.99 -5.00
C LYS A 506 14.36 -5.30 -5.78
N ASN A 507 13.41 -6.21 -5.57
CA ASN A 507 13.37 -7.49 -6.27
C ASN A 507 12.85 -7.31 -7.70
N ALA A 508 11.93 -6.37 -7.93
CA ALA A 508 11.49 -6.00 -9.27
C ALA A 508 12.66 -5.47 -10.11
N ARG A 509 13.55 -4.67 -9.51
CA ARG A 509 14.76 -4.17 -10.16
C ARG A 509 15.63 -5.29 -10.72
N VAL A 510 15.86 -6.35 -9.94
CA VAL A 510 16.63 -7.53 -10.38
C VAL A 510 16.02 -8.15 -11.63
N ILE A 511 14.71 -8.41 -11.62
CA ILE A 511 14.01 -9.00 -12.77
C ILE A 511 14.04 -8.06 -14.00
N LEU A 512 13.90 -6.75 -13.79
CA LEU A 512 13.94 -5.79 -14.89
C LEU A 512 15.32 -5.62 -15.50
N ASP A 513 16.38 -5.70 -14.70
CA ASP A 513 17.76 -5.71 -15.20
C ASP A 513 18.01 -6.97 -16.05
N GLU A 514 17.49 -8.13 -15.63
CA GLU A 514 17.52 -9.37 -16.44
C GLU A 514 16.73 -9.23 -17.75
N MET A 515 15.57 -8.60 -17.71
CA MET A 515 14.76 -8.32 -18.91
C MET A 515 15.47 -7.36 -19.86
N ALA A 516 16.00 -6.24 -19.36
CA ALA A 516 16.73 -5.27 -20.15
C ALA A 516 17.99 -5.86 -20.80
N ALA A 517 18.59 -6.88 -20.15
CA ALA A 517 19.70 -7.64 -20.69
C ALA A 517 19.29 -8.76 -21.69
N GLY A 518 17.99 -8.94 -21.95
CA GLY A 518 17.48 -10.00 -22.83
C GLY A 518 17.60 -11.42 -22.26
N LYS A 519 17.74 -11.56 -20.93
CA LYS A 519 17.98 -12.84 -20.24
C LYS A 519 16.74 -13.41 -19.54
N SER A 520 15.64 -12.66 -19.49
CA SER A 520 14.41 -13.11 -18.86
C SER A 520 13.80 -14.28 -19.64
N SER A 521 13.45 -15.35 -18.91
CA SER A 521 12.78 -16.54 -19.49
C SER A 521 11.32 -16.68 -19.06
N TYR A 522 10.78 -15.64 -18.42
CA TYR A 522 9.40 -15.63 -17.93
C TYR A 522 8.43 -15.25 -19.05
N HIS A 523 7.18 -15.71 -18.91
CA HIS A 523 6.06 -15.31 -19.75
C HIS A 523 5.16 -14.32 -19.02
N PHE A 524 5.01 -14.46 -17.70
CA PHE A 524 4.16 -13.59 -16.89
C PHE A 524 4.82 -13.25 -15.56
N ILE A 525 4.78 -11.98 -15.18
CA ILE A 525 5.47 -11.47 -13.99
C ILE A 525 4.50 -10.62 -13.17
N GLU A 526 4.30 -10.98 -11.90
CA GLU A 526 3.63 -10.11 -10.94
C GLU A 526 4.66 -9.21 -10.25
N VAL A 527 4.38 -7.92 -10.17
CA VAL A 527 5.19 -6.99 -9.38
C VAL A 527 4.34 -6.24 -8.36
N MET A 528 4.72 -6.38 -7.09
CA MET A 528 4.13 -5.64 -5.98
C MET A 528 5.16 -4.70 -5.36
N SER A 529 4.81 -3.42 -5.21
CA SER A 529 5.75 -2.41 -4.71
C SER A 529 6.17 -2.65 -3.25
N CYS A 530 5.21 -3.06 -2.42
CA CYS A 530 5.33 -3.01 -0.96
C CYS A 530 5.70 -4.38 -0.36
N PRO A 531 6.54 -4.44 0.68
CA PRO A 531 6.79 -5.69 1.40
C PRO A 531 5.52 -6.21 2.09
N GLY A 532 5.06 -7.38 1.68
CA GLY A 532 3.82 -8.07 2.03
C GLY A 532 2.80 -8.07 0.89
N GLY A 533 3.04 -7.30 -0.17
CA GLY A 533 1.96 -6.90 -1.09
C GLY A 533 1.14 -5.75 -0.49
N CYS A 534 -0.13 -5.67 -0.85
CA CYS A 534 -1.03 -4.60 -0.41
C CYS A 534 -1.28 -4.61 1.13
N ILE A 535 -1.21 -5.77 1.79
CA ILE A 535 -1.29 -5.85 3.27
C ILE A 535 -0.17 -5.09 4.02
N GLY A 536 0.94 -4.79 3.34
CA GLY A 536 2.04 -3.96 3.85
C GLY A 536 2.15 -2.60 3.16
N GLY A 537 1.09 -2.16 2.48
CA GLY A 537 1.09 -0.93 1.71
C GLY A 537 1.23 0.35 2.56
N GLY A 538 1.66 1.44 1.92
CA GLY A 538 1.93 2.72 2.57
C GLY A 538 0.74 3.39 3.25
N GLY A 539 -0.50 2.95 2.98
CA GLY A 539 -1.74 3.43 3.59
C GLY A 539 -2.22 2.61 4.80
N GLN A 540 -1.53 1.52 5.14
CA GLN A 540 -1.90 0.63 6.24
C GLN A 540 -1.63 1.23 7.63
N PRO A 541 -2.18 0.69 8.72
CA PRO A 541 -1.79 1.10 10.08
C PRO A 541 -0.27 1.15 10.23
N VAL A 542 0.24 2.22 10.86
CA VAL A 542 1.68 2.48 10.97
C VAL A 542 2.38 1.38 11.76
N LEU A 543 3.66 1.16 11.48
CA LEU A 543 4.50 0.17 12.15
C LEU A 543 3.95 -1.28 12.11
N PRO A 544 3.55 -1.82 10.95
CA PRO A 544 3.28 -3.23 10.85
C PRO A 544 4.61 -3.98 10.90
N ASP A 545 4.89 -4.62 12.03
CA ASP A 545 5.91 -5.67 12.10
C ASP A 545 5.52 -6.85 11.20
N MET A 546 6.43 -7.83 11.10
CA MET A 546 6.22 -9.00 10.26
C MET A 546 5.04 -9.86 10.73
N ASP A 547 4.80 -9.94 12.05
CA ASP A 547 3.74 -10.76 12.62
C ASP A 547 2.36 -10.20 12.23
N LYS A 548 2.19 -8.88 12.30
CA LYS A 548 0.98 -8.20 11.82
C LYS A 548 0.73 -8.42 10.33
N LYS A 549 1.79 -8.36 9.51
CA LYS A 549 1.67 -8.64 8.07
C LYS A 549 1.24 -10.08 7.83
N LEU A 550 1.84 -11.04 8.54
CA LEU A 550 1.48 -12.46 8.44
C LEU A 550 0.05 -12.73 8.91
N ALA A 551 -0.40 -12.06 9.98
CA ALA A 551 -1.79 -12.15 10.44
C ALA A 551 -2.77 -11.64 9.37
N ARG A 552 -2.52 -10.45 8.81
CA ARG A 552 -3.32 -9.90 7.70
C ARG A 552 -3.35 -10.83 6.48
N ASN A 553 -2.21 -11.42 6.13
CA ASN A 553 -2.08 -12.37 5.03
C ASN A 553 -2.97 -13.62 5.26
N SER A 554 -2.85 -14.20 6.45
CA SER A 554 -3.57 -15.42 6.83
C SER A 554 -5.08 -15.22 6.78
N SER A 555 -5.58 -14.06 7.19
CA SER A 555 -7.01 -13.75 7.16
C SER A 555 -7.59 -13.69 5.75
N LEU A 556 -6.84 -13.18 4.77
CA LEU A 556 -7.29 -13.13 3.37
C LEU A 556 -7.35 -14.54 2.76
N TYR A 557 -6.37 -15.40 3.02
CA TYR A 557 -6.43 -16.80 2.59
C TYR A 557 -7.55 -17.58 3.30
N ALA A 558 -7.83 -17.28 4.57
CA ALA A 558 -8.95 -17.88 5.29
C ALA A 558 -10.31 -17.46 4.70
N GLU A 559 -10.44 -16.23 4.21
CA GLU A 559 -11.64 -15.75 3.51
C GLU A 559 -11.77 -16.38 2.10
N ASP A 560 -10.68 -16.47 1.32
CA ASP A 560 -10.66 -17.20 0.04
C ASP A 560 -11.19 -18.63 0.17
N LEU A 561 -10.80 -19.35 1.23
CA LEU A 561 -11.27 -20.72 1.48
C LEU A 561 -12.76 -20.83 1.84
N ARG A 562 -13.40 -19.74 2.29
CA ARG A 562 -14.81 -19.72 2.72
C ARG A 562 -15.77 -19.27 1.63
N LEU A 563 -15.27 -18.61 0.60
CA LEU A 563 -16.12 -18.10 -0.48
C LEU A 563 -16.61 -19.25 -1.39
N PRO A 564 -17.87 -19.18 -1.86
CA PRO A 564 -18.48 -20.25 -2.66
C PRO A 564 -17.79 -20.43 -4.02
N SER A 565 -17.20 -19.36 -4.54
CA SER A 565 -16.38 -19.36 -5.74
C SER A 565 -14.98 -18.84 -5.43
N ARG A 566 -13.97 -19.50 -5.98
CA ARG A 566 -12.54 -19.17 -5.79
C ARG A 566 -11.84 -18.82 -7.10
N LYS A 567 -12.61 -18.58 -8.17
CA LYS A 567 -12.13 -18.36 -9.54
C LYS A 567 -12.87 -17.20 -10.19
N SER A 568 -12.14 -16.21 -10.70
CA SER A 568 -12.73 -14.95 -11.16
C SER A 568 -13.75 -15.11 -12.28
N HIS A 569 -13.52 -16.03 -13.22
CA HIS A 569 -14.46 -16.35 -14.31
C HIS A 569 -15.76 -17.04 -13.86
N GLN A 570 -15.90 -17.36 -12.57
CA GLN A 570 -17.12 -17.90 -11.98
C GLN A 570 -17.94 -16.84 -11.26
N ASN A 571 -17.49 -15.58 -11.17
CA ASN A 571 -18.27 -14.51 -10.56
C ASN A 571 -19.54 -14.20 -11.38
N PRO A 572 -20.74 -14.40 -10.83
CA PRO A 572 -21.99 -14.22 -11.58
C PRO A 572 -22.25 -12.76 -11.97
N GLU A 573 -21.88 -11.79 -11.14
CA GLU A 573 -22.07 -10.37 -11.44
C GLU A 573 -21.12 -9.90 -12.54
N VAL A 574 -19.88 -10.42 -12.58
CA VAL A 574 -18.92 -10.13 -13.66
C VAL A 574 -19.40 -10.73 -14.98
N LYS A 575 -19.94 -11.96 -14.98
CA LYS A 575 -20.54 -12.54 -16.19
C LYS A 575 -21.69 -11.69 -16.72
N ALA A 576 -22.61 -11.29 -15.83
CA ALA A 576 -23.72 -10.43 -16.19
C ALA A 576 -23.26 -9.06 -16.74
N LEU A 577 -22.16 -8.50 -16.21
CA LEU A 577 -21.56 -7.27 -16.75
C LEU A 577 -21.04 -7.46 -18.18
N TYR A 578 -20.39 -8.58 -18.48
CA TYR A 578 -19.95 -8.87 -19.85
C TYR A 578 -21.14 -9.11 -20.78
N GLU A 579 -22.06 -9.99 -20.41
CA GLU A 579 -23.23 -10.35 -21.23
C GLU A 579 -24.14 -9.15 -21.52
N GLY A 580 -24.35 -8.28 -20.52
CA GLY A 580 -25.29 -7.16 -20.60
C GLY A 580 -24.69 -5.81 -21.00
N PHE A 581 -23.37 -5.65 -20.96
CA PHE A 581 -22.74 -4.34 -21.19
C PHE A 581 -21.41 -4.43 -21.96
N LEU A 582 -20.37 -5.04 -21.39
CA LEU A 582 -19.01 -4.98 -21.96
C LEU A 582 -18.79 -5.87 -23.21
N GLY A 583 -19.67 -6.85 -23.43
CA GLY A 583 -19.55 -7.86 -24.47
C GLY A 583 -18.63 -9.00 -24.05
N LYS A 584 -17.33 -8.89 -24.36
CA LYS A 584 -16.33 -9.94 -24.08
C LYS A 584 -15.02 -9.34 -23.58
N PRO A 585 -14.21 -10.08 -22.81
CA PRO A 585 -12.86 -9.66 -22.47
C PRO A 585 -12.03 -9.37 -23.74
N ALA A 586 -11.17 -8.35 -23.66
CA ALA A 586 -10.43 -7.78 -24.78
C ALA A 586 -11.30 -7.39 -25.99
N GLY A 587 -12.59 -7.10 -25.77
CA GLY A 587 -13.50 -6.55 -26.78
C GLY A 587 -13.34 -5.04 -26.93
N HIS A 588 -13.99 -4.43 -27.93
CA HIS A 588 -13.87 -2.98 -28.18
C HIS A 588 -14.25 -2.14 -26.95
N LEU A 589 -15.45 -2.35 -26.40
CA LEU A 589 -15.93 -1.56 -25.26
C LEU A 589 -15.16 -1.86 -23.96
N SER A 590 -14.81 -3.13 -23.72
CA SER A 590 -14.00 -3.48 -22.56
C SER A 590 -12.60 -2.84 -22.65
N HIS A 591 -11.99 -2.80 -23.84
CA HIS A 591 -10.73 -2.11 -24.07
C HIS A 591 -10.83 -0.61 -23.81
N GLU A 592 -11.86 0.06 -24.33
CA GLU A 592 -12.08 1.50 -24.16
C GLU A 592 -12.24 1.91 -22.68
N LEU A 593 -12.97 1.11 -21.89
CA LEU A 593 -13.27 1.44 -20.50
C LEU A 593 -12.23 0.91 -19.50
N LEU A 594 -11.69 -0.28 -19.76
CA LEU A 594 -10.93 -1.06 -18.78
C LEU A 594 -9.43 -1.13 -19.07
N HIS A 595 -8.96 -0.61 -20.21
CA HIS A 595 -7.53 -0.58 -20.53
C HIS A 595 -6.96 0.84 -20.51
N THR A 596 -5.65 0.94 -20.47
CA THR A 596 -4.86 2.19 -20.44
C THR A 596 -3.49 1.96 -21.07
N GLY A 597 -2.75 3.06 -21.30
CA GLY A 597 -1.37 3.07 -21.72
C GLY A 597 -0.46 3.77 -20.71
N TYR A 598 0.83 3.47 -20.76
CA TYR A 598 1.83 4.04 -19.86
C TYR A 598 2.89 4.81 -20.64
N ALA A 599 3.45 5.85 -20.03
CA ALA A 599 4.45 6.69 -20.65
C ALA A 599 5.61 6.98 -19.68
N ALA A 600 6.79 7.22 -20.25
CA ALA A 600 7.97 7.56 -19.46
C ALA A 600 7.70 8.79 -18.59
N ARG A 601 8.02 8.69 -17.30
CA ARG A 601 7.82 9.77 -16.34
C ARG A 601 9.02 10.72 -16.36
N LYS A 602 8.76 12.02 -16.53
CA LYS A 602 9.73 13.09 -16.34
C LYS A 602 9.42 13.82 -15.03
N TYR A 603 10.43 14.12 -14.22
CA TYR A 603 10.28 14.80 -12.94
C TYR A 603 11.41 15.80 -12.69
#